data_AF-A0A0V0G7D0-F1
#
_entry.id   AF-A0A0V0G7D0-F1
#
_cell.length_a   1.000
_cell.length_b   1.000
_cell.length_c   1.000
_cell.angle_alpha   90.00
_cell.angle_beta   90.00
_cell.angle_gamma   90.00
#
_symmetry.space_group_name_H-M   'P 1'
#
loop_
_entity.id
_entity.type
_entity.pdbx_description
1 polymer ?
#
loop_
_entity_poly.entity_id
_entity_poly.type
_entity_poly.pdbx_seq_one_letter_code
_entity_poly.pdbx_strand_id
1 'polypeptide(L)'
;MVEETSYASSKPKSRAARPKPVYLWTVQDVQKWLKRHCSDYYPLYADKFLQHEITGRTLVRVSEGTLLRIGVDNPDHRQEFWREITKLRLKSDILEIRDLERKELGLV
;
A
#
# COMPACT_ATOMS: atom_id res chain seq x y z
N MET A 1 -39.34 -31.48 30.15
CA MET A 1 -38.01 -31.71 30.74
C MET A 1 -37.19 -32.48 29.72
N VAL A 2 -36.40 -31.80 28.89
CA VAL A 2 -35.22 -32.35 28.20
C VAL A 2 -34.30 -31.17 27.85
N GLU A 3 -33.02 -31.44 27.93
CA GLU A 3 -31.93 -30.53 28.22
C GLU A 3 -31.48 -29.60 27.08
N GLU A 4 -30.80 -28.56 27.57
CA GLU A 4 -29.85 -27.67 26.93
C GLU A 4 -28.84 -28.39 26.02
N THR A 5 -28.51 -27.82 24.86
CA THR A 5 -27.19 -28.05 24.26
C THR A 5 -26.73 -26.77 23.56
N SER A 6 -25.59 -26.30 24.05
CA SER A 6 -24.83 -25.16 23.59
C SER A 6 -24.20 -25.41 22.23
N TYR A 7 -24.34 -24.46 21.31
CA TYR A 7 -23.54 -24.44 20.07
C TYR A 7 -22.51 -23.32 20.20
N ALA A 8 -21.32 -23.70 20.65
CA ALA A 8 -20.13 -22.88 20.51
C ALA A 8 -19.83 -22.68 19.00
N SER A 9 -20.28 -21.57 18.45
CA SER A 9 -19.96 -21.17 17.08
C SER A 9 -18.49 -20.77 17.02
N SER A 10 -17.64 -21.74 16.67
CA SER A 10 -16.26 -21.52 16.30
C SER A 10 -16.22 -20.74 14.98
N LYS A 11 -16.15 -19.41 15.08
CA LYS A 11 -15.93 -18.55 13.92
C LYS A 11 -14.62 -18.97 13.23
N PRO A 12 -14.63 -19.28 11.92
CA PRO A 12 -13.41 -19.64 11.22
C PRO A 12 -12.47 -18.42 11.24
N LYS A 13 -11.25 -18.63 11.74
CA LYS A 13 -10.15 -17.68 11.73
C LYS A 13 -9.94 -17.25 10.27
N SER A 14 -10.37 -16.03 9.92
CA SER A 14 -10.28 -15.52 8.56
C SER A 14 -8.83 -15.65 8.09
N ARG A 15 -8.57 -16.44 7.05
CA ARG A 15 -7.29 -16.39 6.34
C ARG A 15 -7.04 -14.92 6.01
N ALA A 16 -6.00 -14.32 6.60
CA ALA A 16 -5.69 -12.92 6.36
C ALA A 16 -5.61 -12.72 4.84
N ALA A 17 -6.50 -11.87 4.29
CA ALA A 17 -6.55 -11.61 2.87
C ALA A 17 -5.18 -11.10 2.43
N ARG A 18 -4.64 -11.63 1.32
CA ARG A 18 -3.35 -11.20 0.79
C ARG A 18 -3.40 -9.68 0.54
N PRO A 19 -2.34 -8.92 0.89
CA PRO A 19 -2.27 -7.51 0.55
C PRO A 19 -2.41 -7.32 -0.96
N LYS A 20 -3.22 -6.35 -1.37
CA LYS A 20 -3.38 -5.98 -2.77
C LYS A 20 -2.02 -5.52 -3.34
N PRO A 21 -1.52 -6.11 -4.43
CA PRO A 21 -0.27 -5.67 -5.08
C PRO A 21 -0.31 -4.19 -5.47
N VAL A 22 0.83 -3.50 -5.33
CA VAL A 22 0.91 -2.05 -5.54
C VAL A 22 0.53 -1.66 -6.97
N TYR A 23 0.90 -2.45 -7.98
CA TYR A 23 0.53 -2.18 -9.38
C TYR A 23 -0.98 -2.21 -9.64
N LEU A 24 -1.80 -2.74 -8.72
CA LEU A 24 -3.27 -2.72 -8.78
C LEU A 24 -3.88 -1.57 -7.96
N TRP A 25 -3.08 -0.80 -7.24
CA TRP A 25 -3.59 0.28 -6.39
C TRP A 25 -4.23 1.39 -7.22
N THR A 26 -5.45 1.73 -6.84
CA THR A 26 -6.19 2.89 -7.32
C THR A 26 -5.64 4.17 -6.70
N VAL A 27 -6.09 5.33 -7.17
CA VAL A 27 -5.78 6.61 -6.53
C VAL A 27 -6.21 6.62 -5.06
N GLN A 28 -7.35 6.02 -4.72
CA GLN A 28 -7.82 5.91 -3.32
C GLN A 28 -6.91 5.03 -2.46
N ASP A 29 -6.35 3.96 -3.02
CA ASP A 29 -5.40 3.11 -2.31
C ASP A 29 -4.09 3.88 -2.03
N VAL A 30 -3.63 4.68 -3.01
CA VAL A 30 -2.48 5.58 -2.83
C VAL A 30 -2.77 6.64 -1.76
N GLN A 31 -3.95 7.25 -1.74
CA GLN A 31 -4.35 8.21 -0.70
C GLN A 31 -4.31 7.58 0.69
N LYS A 32 -4.83 6.35 0.85
CA LYS A 32 -4.75 5.60 2.12
C LYS A 32 -3.31 5.32 2.52
N TRP A 33 -2.46 4.96 1.56
CA TRP A 33 -1.04 4.72 1.82
C TRP A 33 -0.32 6.00 2.26
N LEU A 34 -0.51 7.11 1.55
CA LEU A 34 0.06 8.42 1.90
C LEU A 34 -0.37 8.84 3.31
N LYS A 35 -1.65 8.70 3.65
CA LYS A 35 -2.16 9.05 4.99
C LYS A 35 -1.48 8.25 6.10
N ARG A 36 -1.15 6.98 5.83
CA ARG A 36 -0.54 6.07 6.81
C ARG A 36 0.97 6.25 6.93
N HIS A 37 1.66 6.47 5.81
CA HIS A 37 3.12 6.40 5.74
C HIS A 37 3.78 7.77 5.62
N CYS A 38 3.05 8.77 5.14
CA CYS A 38 3.51 10.14 4.98
C CYS A 38 2.62 11.09 5.80
N SER A 39 2.21 10.68 7.02
CA SER A 39 1.20 11.37 7.83
C SER A 39 1.51 12.85 8.08
N ASP A 40 2.79 13.17 8.30
CA ASP A 40 3.24 14.51 8.69
C ASP A 40 3.08 15.52 7.55
N TYR A 41 3.18 15.03 6.30
CA TYR A 41 3.08 15.84 5.09
C TYR A 41 1.80 15.58 4.29
N TYR A 42 0.97 14.62 4.72
CA TYR A 42 -0.29 14.27 4.06
C TYR A 42 -1.22 15.49 3.89
N PRO A 43 -1.48 16.32 4.93
CA PRO A 43 -2.37 17.47 4.77
C PRO A 43 -1.91 18.49 3.73
N LEU A 44 -0.61 18.54 3.44
CA LEU A 44 -0.02 19.51 2.51
C LEU A 44 -0.05 19.04 1.06
N TYR A 45 0.09 17.72 0.84
CA TYR A 45 0.34 17.18 -0.51
C TYR A 45 -0.71 16.16 -0.98
N ALA A 46 -1.62 15.68 -0.12
CA ALA A 46 -2.64 14.70 -0.53
C ALA A 46 -3.41 15.13 -1.77
N ASP A 47 -3.83 16.40 -1.83
CA ASP A 47 -4.57 16.96 -2.96
C ASP A 47 -3.71 17.02 -4.24
N LYS A 48 -2.39 17.24 -4.13
CA LYS A 48 -1.49 17.20 -5.29
C LYS A 48 -1.44 15.80 -5.90
N PHE A 49 -1.30 14.77 -5.07
CA PHE A 49 -1.33 13.38 -5.54
C PHE A 49 -2.70 13.00 -6.13
N LEU A 50 -3.79 13.57 -5.59
CA LEU A 50 -5.14 13.35 -6.11
C LEU A 50 -5.36 14.04 -7.47
N GLN A 51 -4.96 15.32 -7.58
CA GLN A 51 -5.06 16.13 -8.81
C GLN A 51 -4.29 15.53 -9.98
N HIS A 52 -3.14 14.92 -9.71
CA HIS A 52 -2.33 14.21 -10.71
C HIS A 52 -2.74 12.75 -10.90
N GLU A 53 -3.83 12.31 -10.28
CA GLU A 53 -4.39 10.95 -10.39
C GLU A 53 -3.35 9.85 -10.18
N ILE A 54 -2.48 10.01 -9.16
CA ILE A 54 -1.39 9.09 -8.92
C ILE A 54 -1.92 7.73 -8.49
N THR A 55 -1.84 6.75 -9.40
CA THR A 55 -2.12 5.33 -9.14
C THR A 55 -0.88 4.61 -8.62
N GLY A 56 -1.03 3.37 -8.13
CA GLY A 56 0.13 2.58 -7.69
C GLY A 56 1.15 2.30 -8.78
N ARG A 57 0.71 2.12 -10.03
CA ARG A 57 1.61 1.97 -11.20
C ARG A 57 2.48 3.20 -11.40
N THR A 58 1.91 4.38 -11.21
CA THR A 58 2.65 5.65 -11.28
C THR A 58 3.56 5.79 -10.07
N LEU A 59 3.06 5.53 -8.86
CA LEU A 59 3.78 5.68 -7.59
C LEU A 59 5.10 4.89 -7.58
N VAL A 60 5.08 3.63 -8.01
CA VAL A 60 6.31 2.80 -8.07
C VAL A 60 7.31 3.25 -9.12
N ARG A 61 6.95 4.19 -10.01
CA ARG A 61 7.82 4.77 -11.05
C ARG A 61 8.18 6.24 -10.80
N VAL A 62 7.59 6.87 -9.79
CA VAL A 62 7.89 8.26 -9.39
C VAL A 62 9.40 8.42 -9.22
N SER A 63 9.93 9.57 -9.61
CA SER A 63 11.30 9.99 -9.29
C SER A 63 11.24 11.24 -8.42
N GLU A 64 12.37 11.67 -7.83
CA GLU A 64 12.42 12.98 -7.17
C GLU A 64 11.98 14.10 -8.10
N GLY A 65 12.39 14.08 -9.37
CA GLY A 65 11.94 15.06 -10.37
C GLY A 65 10.43 15.00 -10.65
N THR A 66 9.79 13.85 -10.46
CA THR A 66 8.33 13.73 -10.55
C THR A 66 7.66 14.38 -9.33
N LEU A 67 8.20 14.16 -8.12
CA LEU A 67 7.71 14.79 -6.89
C LEU A 67 7.79 16.32 -6.97
N LEU A 68 8.90 16.85 -7.50
CA LEU A 68 9.04 18.28 -7.75
C LEU A 68 7.96 18.78 -8.74
N ARG A 69 7.76 18.06 -9.85
CA ARG A 69 6.79 18.47 -10.89
C ARG A 69 5.34 18.48 -10.41
N ILE A 70 4.98 17.62 -9.46
CA ILE A 70 3.64 17.60 -8.85
C ILE A 70 3.49 18.59 -7.69
N GLY A 71 4.52 19.40 -7.40
CA GLY A 71 4.48 20.49 -6.43
C GLY A 71 5.03 20.17 -5.03
N VAL A 72 5.88 19.15 -4.89
CA VAL A 72 6.65 18.93 -3.65
C VAL A 72 7.97 19.70 -3.73
N ASP A 73 7.88 21.03 -3.61
CA ASP A 73 9.00 21.95 -3.84
C ASP A 73 10.04 21.91 -2.70
N ASN A 74 9.58 21.77 -1.46
CA ASN A 74 10.46 21.68 -0.29
C ASN A 74 11.33 20.40 -0.39
N PRO A 75 12.67 20.53 -0.36
CA PRO A 75 13.58 19.40 -0.54
C PRO A 75 13.48 18.36 0.58
N ASP A 76 13.28 18.78 1.82
CA ASP A 76 13.18 17.86 2.97
C ASP A 76 11.89 17.04 2.90
N HIS A 77 10.77 17.68 2.55
CA HIS A 77 9.51 16.99 2.33
C HIS A 77 9.62 16.00 1.16
N ARG A 78 10.28 16.41 0.07
CA ARG A 78 10.50 15.55 -1.10
C ARG A 78 11.37 14.34 -0.76
N GLN A 79 12.42 14.52 0.04
CA GLN A 79 13.24 13.41 0.54
C GLN A 79 12.44 12.46 1.44
N GLU A 80 11.52 12.97 2.26
CA GLU A 80 10.61 12.11 3.03
C GLU A 80 9.74 11.21 2.13
N PHE A 81 9.03 11.81 1.17
CA PHE A 81 8.22 11.05 0.22
C PHE A 81 9.06 10.05 -0.56
N TRP A 82 10.25 10.45 -0.99
CA TRP A 82 11.15 9.57 -1.71
C TRP A 82 11.55 8.35 -0.89
N ARG A 83 11.86 8.54 0.40
CA ARG A 83 12.20 7.46 1.32
C ARG A 83 11.02 6.49 1.50
N GLU A 84 9.82 6.99 1.75
CA GLU A 84 8.64 6.13 1.93
C GLU A 84 8.26 5.36 0.65
N ILE A 85 8.35 5.99 -0.52
CA ILE A 85 8.15 5.32 -1.81
C ILE A 85 9.19 4.23 -2.03
N THR A 86 10.45 4.48 -1.66
CA THR A 86 11.53 3.48 -1.75
C THR A 86 11.25 2.28 -0.85
N LYS A 87 10.83 2.50 0.41
CA LYS A 87 10.39 1.42 1.32
C LYS A 87 9.24 0.61 0.74
N LEU A 88 8.26 1.27 0.11
CA LEU A 88 7.12 0.61 -0.52
C LEU A 88 7.56 -0.31 -1.67
N ARG A 89 8.49 0.14 -2.52
CA ARG A 89 9.05 -0.67 -3.62
C ARG A 89 9.72 -1.93 -3.10
N LEU A 90 10.67 -1.78 -2.16
CA LEU A 90 11.37 -2.91 -1.56
C LEU A 90 10.40 -3.93 -0.96
N LYS A 91 9.37 -3.45 -0.25
CA LYS A 91 8.33 -4.32 0.31
C LYS A 91 7.53 -5.03 -0.78
N SER A 92 7.19 -4.34 -1.87
CA SER A 92 6.48 -4.93 -3.01
C SER A 92 7.32 -6.02 -3.66
N ASP A 93 8.60 -5.75 -3.91
CA ASP A 93 9.52 -6.68 -4.57
C ASP A 93 9.72 -7.95 -3.72
N ILE A 94 9.90 -7.80 -2.40
CA ILE A 94 10.01 -8.95 -1.48
C ILE A 94 8.73 -9.80 -1.50
N LEU A 95 7.56 -9.18 -1.54
CA LEU A 95 6.29 -9.90 -1.62
C LEU A 95 6.12 -10.62 -2.95
N GLU A 96 6.54 -9.99 -4.05
CA GLU A 96 6.49 -10.57 -5.38
C GLU A 96 7.42 -11.78 -5.51
N ILE A 97 8.66 -11.68 -5.01
CA ILE A 97 9.60 -12.81 -4.95
C ILE A 97 8.98 -14.00 -4.20
N ARG A 98 8.43 -13.75 -3.00
CA ARG A 98 7.76 -14.80 -2.20
C ARG A 98 6.52 -15.38 -2.88
N ASP A 99 5.85 -14.61 -3.72
CA ASP A 99 4.70 -15.11 -4.49
C ASP A 99 5.16 -15.98 -5.67
N LEU A 100 6.28 -15.64 -6.31
CA LEU A 100 6.89 -16.45 -7.36
C LEU A 100 7.38 -17.79 -6.81
N GLU A 101 8.11 -17.78 -5.69
CA GLU A 101 8.59 -19.00 -5.01
C GLU A 101 7.42 -19.93 -4.64
N ARG A 102 6.31 -19.38 -4.12
CA ARG A 102 5.14 -20.18 -3.78
C ARG A 102 4.43 -20.77 -5.00
N LYS A 103 4.41 -20.05 -6.12
CA LYS A 103 3.87 -20.58 -7.39
C LYS A 103 4.73 -21.72 -7.91
N GLU A 104 6.06 -21.60 -7.83
CA GLU A 104 7.00 -22.65 -8.22
C GLU A 104 6.81 -23.92 -7.36
N LEU A 105 6.53 -23.75 -6.07
CA LEU A 105 6.23 -24.85 -5.14
C LEU A 105 4.78 -25.38 -5.22
N GLY A 106 3.94 -24.86 -6.12
CA GLY A 106 2.54 -25.29 -6.27
C GLY A 106 1.63 -24.98 -5.07
N LEU A 107 1.99 -23.98 -4.25
CA LEU A 107 1.26 -23.61 -3.02
C LEU A 107 0.15 -22.56 -3.25
N VAL A 108 -0.10 -22.18 -4.50
CA VAL A 108 -1.06 -21.13 -4.92
C VAL A 108 -1.92 -21.63 -6.06
#